data_AF-J2UAC2-F1
#
_entry.id   AF-J2UAC2-F1
#
_cell.length_a   1.000
_cell.length_b   1.000
_cell.length_c   1.000
_cell.angle_alpha   90.00
_cell.angle_beta   90.00
_cell.angle_gamma   90.00
#
_symmetry.space_group_name_H-M   'P 1'
#
loop_
_entity.id
_entity.type
_entity.pdbx_description
1 polymer ?
#
loop_
_entity_poly.entity_id
_entity_poly.type
_entity_poly.pdbx_seq_one_letter_code
_entity_poly.pdbx_strand_id
1 'polypeptide(L)'
;DYGWHAPLLDGTEVSIAFDGGDPDRPYIAHAQHDSEHPDHVTRDNHSRNVLRTPANNKLRMEDLRQQEHIKLATEYGKSQLNMGHLVDAQRKQRGTGFELRTDEFGAVRAARGLFLSSHGQQQAQDEVLEMSAAVGQISNANNQMAALTNAAETAGTLTGDINAQANLLSDRLKNLQSAALLASAPLGVALTSGE
;
A
#
# COMPACT_ATOMS: atom_id res chain seq x y z
N ASP A 1 -17.01 -5.48 -23.54
CA ASP A 1 -15.71 -6.17 -23.35
C ASP A 1 -15.08 -5.94 -21.97
N TYR A 2 -15.89 -5.69 -20.93
CA TYR A 2 -15.38 -5.52 -19.56
C TYR A 2 -16.27 -6.33 -18.62
N GLY A 3 -15.66 -7.05 -17.68
CA GLY A 3 -16.35 -7.90 -16.72
C GLY A 3 -15.39 -8.74 -15.89
N TRP A 4 -15.90 -9.38 -14.84
CA TRP A 4 -15.15 -10.32 -14.02
C TRP A 4 -15.39 -11.74 -14.53
N HIS A 5 -14.35 -12.43 -14.99
CA HIS A 5 -14.44 -13.83 -15.43
C HIS A 5 -13.67 -14.73 -14.45
N ALA A 6 -14.40 -15.49 -13.65
CA ALA A 6 -13.86 -16.51 -12.75
C ALA A 6 -14.41 -17.87 -13.19
N PRO A 7 -13.70 -18.61 -14.06
CA PRO A 7 -14.16 -19.92 -14.50
C PRO A 7 -14.26 -20.86 -13.30
N LEU A 8 -15.23 -21.77 -13.38
CA LEU A 8 -15.38 -22.82 -12.39
C LEU A 8 -14.22 -23.82 -12.51
N LEU A 9 -13.91 -24.47 -11.41
CA LEU A 9 -12.87 -25.49 -11.35
C LEU A 9 -13.44 -26.83 -11.84
N ASP A 10 -12.55 -27.71 -12.29
CA ASP A 10 -12.94 -29.09 -12.57
C ASP A 10 -13.58 -29.74 -11.34
N GLY A 11 -14.63 -30.53 -11.55
CA GLY A 11 -15.43 -31.12 -10.49
C GLY A 11 -16.39 -30.17 -9.77
N THR A 12 -16.46 -28.87 -10.12
CA THR A 12 -17.45 -27.96 -9.51
C THR A 12 -18.86 -28.40 -9.90
N GLU A 13 -19.66 -28.77 -8.91
CA GLU A 13 -21.07 -29.05 -9.12
C GLU A 13 -21.84 -27.74 -9.41
N VAL A 14 -22.74 -27.78 -10.38
CA VAL A 14 -23.49 -26.61 -10.84
C VAL A 14 -24.96 -26.95 -11.06
N SER A 15 -25.81 -25.97 -10.84
CA SER A 15 -27.19 -26.03 -11.34
C SER A 15 -27.26 -25.46 -12.74
N ILE A 16 -27.80 -26.26 -13.66
CA ILE A 16 -28.08 -25.85 -15.04
C ILE A 16 -29.52 -25.33 -15.12
N ALA A 17 -29.67 -24.16 -15.73
CA ALA A 17 -30.96 -23.61 -16.14
C ALA A 17 -31.01 -23.48 -17.67
N PHE A 18 -32.20 -23.22 -18.20
CA PHE A 18 -32.46 -23.24 -19.63
C PHE A 18 -33.15 -21.95 -20.04
N ASP A 19 -32.62 -21.25 -21.05
CA ASP A 19 -33.17 -19.96 -21.48
C ASP A 19 -34.61 -20.13 -21.98
N GLY A 20 -35.58 -19.47 -21.33
CA GLY A 20 -37.00 -19.65 -21.62
C GLY A 20 -37.54 -21.08 -21.43
N GLY A 21 -36.80 -21.95 -20.73
CA GLY A 21 -37.12 -23.38 -20.62
C GLY A 21 -36.75 -24.20 -21.85
N ASP A 22 -36.01 -23.64 -22.80
CA ASP A 22 -35.53 -24.34 -24.00
C ASP A 22 -34.38 -25.30 -23.65
N PRO A 23 -34.58 -26.63 -23.68
CA PRO A 23 -33.56 -27.61 -23.32
C PRO A 23 -32.30 -27.53 -24.19
N ASP A 24 -32.38 -26.94 -25.39
CA ASP A 24 -31.25 -26.77 -26.30
C ASP A 24 -30.39 -25.53 -25.97
N ARG A 25 -30.80 -24.72 -24.98
CA ARG A 25 -30.10 -23.49 -24.58
C ARG A 25 -29.76 -23.47 -23.08
N PRO A 26 -28.93 -24.43 -22.60
CA PRO A 26 -28.53 -24.49 -21.20
C PRO A 26 -27.54 -23.36 -20.86
N TYR A 27 -27.58 -22.93 -19.60
CA TYR A 27 -26.56 -22.07 -18.98
C TYR A 27 -26.38 -22.44 -17.50
N ILE A 28 -25.21 -22.11 -16.95
CA ILE A 28 -24.92 -22.31 -15.53
C ILE A 28 -25.61 -21.20 -14.72
N ALA A 29 -26.53 -21.58 -13.82
CA ALA A 29 -27.26 -20.64 -12.98
C ALA A 29 -26.50 -20.28 -11.69
N HIS A 30 -25.89 -21.27 -11.04
CA HIS A 30 -25.03 -21.11 -9.87
C HIS A 30 -24.15 -22.34 -9.65
N ALA A 31 -23.00 -22.14 -9.00
CA ALA A 31 -22.20 -23.22 -8.43
C ALA A 31 -22.81 -23.70 -7.12
N GLN A 32 -22.62 -24.98 -6.81
CA GLN A 32 -23.08 -25.59 -5.57
C GLN A 32 -21.94 -25.69 -4.56
N HIS A 33 -22.32 -25.76 -3.29
CA HIS A 33 -21.42 -26.02 -2.18
C HIS A 33 -21.85 -27.32 -1.53
N ASP A 34 -20.87 -28.18 -1.21
CA ASP A 34 -21.09 -29.49 -0.60
C ASP A 34 -20.10 -29.70 0.57
N SER A 35 -20.10 -30.90 1.15
CA SER A 35 -19.21 -31.24 2.27
C SER A 35 -17.72 -31.29 1.91
N GLU A 36 -17.38 -31.55 0.65
CA GLU A 36 -16.02 -31.58 0.11
C GLU A 36 -15.58 -30.18 -0.39
N HIS A 37 -16.52 -29.32 -0.78
CA HIS A 37 -16.33 -27.96 -1.27
C HIS A 37 -17.07 -26.89 -0.43
N PRO A 38 -16.72 -26.75 0.87
CA PRO A 38 -17.41 -25.84 1.77
C PRO A 38 -17.09 -24.37 1.50
N ASP A 39 -18.06 -23.51 1.82
CA ASP A 39 -17.92 -22.06 1.74
C ASP A 39 -16.77 -21.52 2.60
N HIS A 40 -16.04 -20.55 2.06
CA HIS A 40 -15.00 -19.83 2.80
C HIS A 40 -15.57 -18.82 3.79
N VAL A 41 -16.82 -18.40 3.57
CA VAL A 41 -17.57 -17.50 4.44
C VAL A 41 -18.71 -18.31 5.04
N THR A 42 -18.66 -18.48 6.34
CA THR A 42 -19.61 -19.27 7.12
C THR A 42 -20.27 -18.37 8.15
N ARG A 43 -21.21 -18.91 8.93
CA ARG A 43 -21.80 -18.21 10.07
C ARG A 43 -20.76 -17.66 11.05
N ASP A 44 -19.65 -18.35 11.26
CA ASP A 44 -18.62 -17.98 12.24
C ASP A 44 -17.64 -16.90 11.73
N ASN A 45 -17.78 -16.48 10.47
CA ASN A 45 -17.03 -15.39 9.84
C ASN A 45 -17.87 -14.63 8.81
N HIS A 46 -19.15 -14.45 9.12
CA HIS A 46 -20.17 -13.91 8.22
C HIS A 46 -19.94 -12.46 7.78
N SER A 47 -19.04 -11.72 8.45
CA SER A 47 -18.63 -10.37 8.07
C SER A 47 -17.49 -10.35 7.03
N ARG A 48 -17.01 -11.51 6.57
CA ARG A 48 -15.95 -11.60 5.56
C ARG A 48 -16.52 -11.74 4.16
N ASN A 49 -15.82 -11.10 3.23
CA ASN A 49 -15.95 -11.30 1.79
C ASN A 49 -14.61 -11.83 1.27
N VAL A 50 -14.62 -12.96 0.56
CA VAL A 50 -13.38 -13.65 0.16
C VAL A 50 -13.47 -14.09 -1.30
N LEU A 51 -12.57 -13.56 -2.13
CA LEU A 51 -12.21 -14.15 -3.41
C LEU A 51 -10.92 -14.94 -3.22
N ARG A 52 -10.97 -16.25 -3.48
CA ARG A 52 -9.82 -17.15 -3.26
C ARG A 52 -9.67 -18.14 -4.42
N THR A 53 -8.43 -18.38 -4.81
CA THR A 53 -8.06 -19.41 -5.81
C THR A 53 -7.59 -20.70 -5.13
N PRO A 54 -7.47 -21.84 -5.84
CA PRO A 54 -6.95 -23.09 -5.28
C PRO A 54 -5.56 -22.96 -4.65
N ALA A 55 -4.67 -22.18 -5.26
CA ALA A 55 -3.34 -21.86 -4.72
C ALA A 55 -3.37 -20.88 -3.52
N ASN A 56 -4.56 -20.58 -2.98
CA ASN A 56 -4.81 -19.67 -1.88
C ASN A 56 -4.33 -18.22 -2.13
N ASN A 57 -4.24 -17.81 -3.40
CA ASN A 57 -4.27 -16.38 -3.74
C ASN A 57 -5.60 -15.80 -3.30
N LYS A 58 -5.59 -14.65 -2.64
CA LYS A 58 -6.72 -14.16 -1.87
C LYS A 58 -6.88 -12.65 -1.96
N LEU A 59 -8.09 -12.21 -2.27
CA LEU A 59 -8.59 -10.89 -1.91
C LEU A 59 -9.65 -11.09 -0.82
N ARG A 60 -9.41 -10.57 0.38
CA ARG A 60 -10.32 -10.66 1.52
C ARG A 60 -10.66 -9.27 2.03
N MET A 61 -11.93 -9.00 2.25
CA MET A 61 -12.44 -7.82 2.93
C MET A 61 -13.19 -8.27 4.19
N GLU A 62 -12.93 -7.63 5.32
CA GLU A 62 -13.62 -7.84 6.60
C GLU A 62 -14.45 -6.60 6.92
N ASP A 63 -15.75 -6.78 7.13
CA ASP A 63 -16.70 -5.71 7.42
C ASP A 63 -17.11 -5.66 8.90
N LEU A 64 -16.45 -6.45 9.76
CA LEU A 64 -16.65 -6.39 11.21
C LEU A 64 -16.33 -4.98 11.69
N ARG A 65 -17.33 -4.30 12.26
CA ARG A 65 -17.24 -2.89 12.64
C ARG A 65 -16.06 -2.63 13.58
N GLN A 66 -15.30 -1.57 13.29
CA GLN A 66 -14.07 -1.16 13.99
C GLN A 66 -12.90 -2.16 13.86
N GLN A 67 -13.05 -3.22 13.07
CA GLN A 67 -12.03 -4.22 12.78
C GLN A 67 -11.93 -4.48 11.27
N GLU A 68 -12.34 -3.47 10.48
CA GLU A 68 -12.37 -3.55 9.04
C GLU A 68 -10.96 -3.69 8.49
N HIS A 69 -10.78 -4.58 7.52
CA HIS A 69 -9.50 -4.73 6.85
C HIS A 69 -9.63 -5.32 5.45
N ILE A 70 -8.66 -5.00 4.61
CA ILE A 70 -8.48 -5.60 3.29
C ILE A 70 -7.14 -6.33 3.26
N LYS A 71 -7.14 -7.54 2.71
CA LYS A 71 -5.95 -8.36 2.48
C LYS A 71 -5.90 -8.82 1.03
N LEU A 72 -4.84 -8.46 0.33
CA LEU A 72 -4.45 -9.03 -0.96
C LEU A 72 -3.19 -9.87 -0.75
N ALA A 73 -3.26 -11.17 -1.05
CA ALA A 73 -2.22 -12.10 -0.64
C ALA A 73 -2.00 -13.25 -1.63
N THR A 74 -0.77 -13.71 -1.71
CA THR A 74 -0.39 -15.01 -2.27
C THR A 74 0.42 -15.81 -1.25
N GLU A 75 0.46 -17.12 -1.42
CA GLU A 75 1.28 -18.01 -0.60
C GLU A 75 2.77 -17.89 -0.94
N TYR A 76 3.11 -17.53 -2.19
CA TYR A 76 4.49 -17.39 -2.64
C TYR A 76 5.21 -16.24 -1.90
N GLY A 77 6.27 -16.55 -1.17
CA GLY A 77 6.98 -15.60 -0.30
C GLY A 77 6.09 -14.97 0.78
N LYS A 78 4.89 -15.54 1.01
CA LYS A 78 3.81 -14.91 1.79
C LYS A 78 3.65 -13.42 1.42
N SER A 79 3.68 -13.11 0.13
CA SER A 79 3.65 -11.73 -0.39
C SER A 79 2.26 -11.13 -0.22
N GLN A 80 2.16 -10.00 0.49
CA GLN A 80 0.87 -9.46 0.96
C GLN A 80 0.86 -7.93 0.98
N LEU A 81 -0.31 -7.37 0.62
CA LEU A 81 -0.74 -6.04 1.00
C LEU A 81 -1.91 -6.17 1.99
N ASN A 82 -1.72 -5.70 3.21
CA ASN A 82 -2.72 -5.69 4.27
C ASN A 82 -3.05 -4.24 4.66
N MET A 83 -4.32 -3.88 4.83
CA MET A 83 -4.77 -2.52 5.17
C MET A 83 -5.90 -2.56 6.21
N GLY A 84 -5.92 -1.64 7.17
CA GLY A 84 -6.94 -1.52 8.23
C GLY A 84 -6.52 -2.20 9.55
N HIS A 85 -7.39 -3.04 10.11
CA HIS A 85 -7.15 -3.85 11.31
C HIS A 85 -6.46 -5.18 10.94
N LEU A 86 -5.13 -5.21 11.02
CA LEU A 86 -4.32 -6.33 10.56
C LEU A 86 -4.39 -7.49 11.55
N VAL A 87 -4.82 -8.68 11.08
CA VAL A 87 -4.92 -9.89 11.91
C VAL A 87 -4.00 -11.02 11.46
N ASP A 88 -3.60 -11.87 12.41
CA ASP A 88 -2.88 -13.13 12.15
C ASP A 88 -3.84 -14.26 11.69
N ALA A 89 -3.31 -15.49 11.60
CA ALA A 89 -4.09 -16.66 11.19
C ALA A 89 -5.19 -17.03 12.22
N GLN A 90 -4.96 -16.73 13.50
CA GLN A 90 -5.89 -16.95 14.62
C GLN A 90 -6.87 -15.78 14.80
N ARG A 91 -6.88 -14.82 13.86
CA ARG A 91 -7.70 -13.59 13.89
C ARG A 91 -7.36 -12.65 15.04
N LYS A 92 -6.18 -12.79 15.67
CA LYS A 92 -5.71 -11.82 16.66
C LYS A 92 -5.08 -10.63 15.96
N GLN A 93 -5.32 -9.44 16.49
CA GLN A 93 -4.71 -8.22 15.98
C GLN A 93 -3.19 -8.30 16.11
N ARG A 94 -2.51 -8.00 15.01
CA ARG A 94 -1.04 -7.90 14.92
C ARG A 94 -0.56 -6.51 14.47
N GLY A 95 -1.47 -5.63 14.08
CA GLY A 95 -1.16 -4.25 13.71
C GLY A 95 -2.38 -3.45 13.27
N THR A 96 -2.14 -2.17 12.98
CA THR A 96 -3.12 -1.23 12.41
C THR A 96 -2.42 -0.36 11.37
N GLY A 97 -3.10 -0.02 10.29
CA GLY A 97 -2.55 0.82 9.21
C GLY A 97 -2.42 0.01 7.92
N PHE A 98 -1.27 0.08 7.26
CA PHE A 98 -0.98 -0.77 6.11
C PHE A 98 0.35 -1.50 6.26
N GLU A 99 0.46 -2.65 5.62
CA GLU A 99 1.69 -3.41 5.50
C GLU A 99 1.82 -3.93 4.08
N LEU A 100 2.96 -3.66 3.45
CA LEU A 100 3.45 -4.37 2.28
C LEU A 100 4.61 -5.28 2.74
N ARG A 101 4.44 -6.60 2.62
CA ARG A 101 5.47 -7.58 3.03
C ARG A 101 5.69 -8.68 2.01
N THR A 102 6.90 -9.22 1.98
CA THR A 102 7.27 -10.43 1.28
C THR A 102 8.55 -11.00 1.91
N ASP A 103 8.73 -12.32 1.85
CA ASP A 103 9.99 -12.99 2.19
C ASP A 103 10.96 -13.00 0.97
N GLU A 104 10.51 -12.50 -0.18
CA GLU A 104 11.27 -12.39 -1.44
C GLU A 104 11.79 -10.95 -1.64
N PHE A 105 12.28 -10.63 -2.84
CA PHE A 105 12.70 -9.28 -3.17
C PHE A 105 11.53 -8.28 -3.18
N GLY A 106 11.73 -7.13 -2.55
CA GLY A 106 10.82 -5.98 -2.62
C GLY A 106 11.40 -4.83 -3.44
N ALA A 107 10.60 -4.20 -4.28
CA ALA A 107 10.97 -2.99 -5.01
C ALA A 107 9.81 -2.00 -5.05
N VAL A 108 10.06 -0.76 -4.61
CA VAL A 108 9.15 0.38 -4.80
C VAL A 108 9.80 1.32 -5.80
N ARG A 109 9.16 1.49 -6.97
CA ARG A 109 9.72 2.27 -8.08
C ARG A 109 8.71 3.27 -8.60
N ALA A 110 9.08 4.55 -8.55
CA ALA A 110 8.32 5.64 -9.16
C ALA A 110 9.25 6.53 -9.99
N ALA A 111 9.03 6.53 -11.31
CA ALA A 111 9.89 7.25 -12.26
C ALA A 111 9.84 8.77 -12.09
N ARG A 112 8.79 9.29 -11.45
CA ARG A 112 8.60 10.72 -11.14
C ARG A 112 9.05 11.10 -9.72
N GLY A 113 9.69 10.18 -9.00
CA GLY A 113 10.12 10.40 -7.61
C GLY A 113 9.25 9.70 -6.57
N LEU A 114 9.78 9.61 -5.35
CA LEU A 114 9.14 8.99 -4.18
C LEU A 114 9.07 9.98 -3.02
N PHE A 115 7.91 10.06 -2.39
CA PHE A 115 7.71 10.84 -1.16
C PHE A 115 7.32 9.89 -0.03
N LEU A 116 8.14 9.84 1.03
CA LEU A 116 7.93 9.05 2.23
C LEU A 116 7.70 10.01 3.40
N SER A 117 6.52 9.97 4.01
CA SER A 117 6.12 10.94 5.02
C SER A 117 5.46 10.27 6.22
N SER A 118 5.75 10.78 7.43
CA SER A 118 4.96 10.54 8.64
C SER A 118 4.23 11.80 9.13
N HIS A 119 4.16 12.85 8.31
CA HIS A 119 3.27 13.97 8.56
C HIS A 119 1.83 13.52 8.40
N GLY A 120 0.98 13.87 9.37
CA GLY A 120 -0.41 13.46 9.37
C GLY A 120 -1.21 14.19 8.29
N GLN A 121 -1.92 13.43 7.45
CA GLN A 121 -2.91 13.94 6.50
C GLN A 121 -4.23 13.21 6.79
N GLN A 122 -5.05 13.78 7.67
CA GLN A 122 -6.25 13.10 8.15
C GLN A 122 -7.25 12.90 7.01
N GLN A 123 -7.80 11.68 6.93
CA GLN A 123 -8.83 11.31 5.96
C GLN A 123 -8.46 11.58 4.49
N ALA A 124 -7.16 11.65 4.18
CA ALA A 124 -6.66 11.99 2.83
C ALA A 124 -7.29 13.29 2.27
N GLN A 125 -7.47 14.32 3.11
CA GLN A 125 -8.13 15.58 2.72
C GLN A 125 -7.30 16.48 1.80
N ASP A 126 -5.99 16.26 1.70
CA ASP A 126 -5.09 17.03 0.85
C ASP A 126 -4.51 16.17 -0.29
N GLU A 127 -3.74 16.79 -1.18
CA GLU A 127 -3.06 16.13 -2.30
C GLU A 127 -2.12 15.00 -1.84
N VAL A 128 -1.95 13.97 -2.68
CA VAL A 128 -1.04 12.84 -2.41
C VAL A 128 0.41 13.30 -2.15
N LEU A 129 0.80 14.45 -2.72
CA LEU A 129 2.12 15.06 -2.59
C LEU A 129 2.10 16.35 -1.76
N GLU A 130 1.13 16.53 -0.85
CA GLU A 130 1.21 17.59 0.16
C GLU A 130 2.51 17.41 0.97
N MET A 131 3.42 18.37 0.83
CA MET A 131 4.78 18.28 1.36
C MET A 131 5.27 19.61 1.93
N SER A 132 4.35 20.55 2.23
CA SER A 132 4.70 21.88 2.73
C SER A 132 5.54 21.81 4.00
N ALA A 133 5.23 20.88 4.91
CA ALA A 133 6.01 20.64 6.11
C ALA A 133 7.45 20.19 5.79
N ALA A 134 7.62 19.25 4.86
CA ALA A 134 8.94 18.75 4.44
C ALA A 134 9.76 19.84 3.72
N VAL A 135 9.13 20.59 2.79
CA VAL A 135 9.77 21.71 2.09
C VAL A 135 10.15 22.82 3.05
N GLY A 136 9.30 23.11 4.05
CA GLY A 136 9.56 24.08 5.11
C GLY A 136 10.76 23.68 5.98
N GLN A 137 10.86 22.40 6.36
CA GLN A 137 12.03 21.88 7.10
C GLN A 137 13.34 22.08 6.31
N ILE A 138 13.37 21.74 5.02
CA ILE A 138 14.57 21.92 4.20
C ILE A 138 14.87 23.42 3.99
N SER A 139 13.85 24.25 3.78
CA SER A 139 14.02 25.71 3.66
C SER A 139 14.65 26.32 4.90
N ASN A 140 14.21 25.89 6.09
CA ASN A 140 14.79 26.33 7.37
C ASN A 140 16.24 25.86 7.53
N ALA A 141 16.55 24.61 7.16
CA ALA A 141 17.92 24.08 7.18
C ALA A 141 18.84 24.86 6.23
N ASN A 142 18.36 25.21 5.03
CA ASN A 142 19.11 26.03 4.07
C ASN A 142 19.39 27.43 4.62
N ASN A 143 18.42 28.06 5.29
CA ASN A 143 18.61 29.37 5.94
C ASN A 143 19.66 29.31 7.06
N GLN A 144 19.66 28.24 7.86
CA GLN A 144 20.69 28.03 8.90
C GLN A 144 22.07 27.80 8.28
N MET A 145 22.15 27.02 7.19
CA MET A 145 23.39 26.79 6.46
C MET A 145 23.96 28.08 5.85
N ALA A 146 23.09 28.97 5.35
CA ALA A 146 23.46 30.30 4.89
C ALA A 146 24.10 31.14 6.00
N ALA A 147 23.48 31.18 7.18
CA ALA A 147 24.04 31.89 8.33
C ALA A 147 25.41 31.33 8.77
N LEU A 148 25.56 30.01 8.80
CA LEU A 148 26.83 29.35 9.13
C LEU A 148 27.92 29.65 8.10
N THR A 149 27.57 29.69 6.82
CA THR A 149 28.54 29.97 5.76
C THR A 149 29.01 31.42 5.78
N ASN A 150 28.12 32.39 6.03
CA ASN A 150 28.51 33.79 6.22
C ASN A 150 29.49 33.96 7.40
N ALA A 151 29.26 33.22 8.50
CA ALA A 151 30.19 33.21 9.63
C ALA A 151 31.54 32.55 9.26
N ALA A 152 31.50 31.45 8.49
CA ALA A 152 32.69 30.76 8.00
C ALA A 152 33.55 31.63 7.06
N GLU A 153 32.90 32.39 6.16
CA GLU A 153 33.56 33.37 5.27
C GLU A 153 34.28 34.44 6.09
N THR A 154 33.59 35.01 7.08
CA THR A 154 34.16 36.03 7.98
C THR A 154 35.36 35.48 8.75
N ALA A 155 35.34 34.19 9.11
CA ALA A 155 36.42 33.50 9.80
C ALA A 155 37.57 33.03 8.87
N GLY A 156 37.48 33.25 7.56
CA GLY A 156 38.50 32.80 6.60
C GLY A 156 38.56 31.27 6.43
N THR A 157 37.44 30.59 6.67
CA THR A 157 37.32 29.12 6.60
C THR A 157 36.56 28.66 5.36
N LEU A 158 36.55 27.35 5.08
CA LEU A 158 35.90 26.77 3.91
C LEU A 158 34.37 26.93 3.99
N THR A 159 33.77 27.38 2.90
CA THR A 159 32.32 27.55 2.75
C THR A 159 31.65 26.30 2.17
N GLY A 160 30.40 26.07 2.55
CA GLY A 160 29.56 25.03 1.93
C GLY A 160 28.91 25.51 0.64
N ASP A 161 28.63 24.58 -0.28
CA ASP A 161 27.86 24.89 -1.50
C ASP A 161 26.35 24.96 -1.22
N ILE A 162 25.93 26.10 -0.67
CA ILE A 162 24.52 26.37 -0.34
C ILE A 162 23.65 26.43 -1.60
N ASN A 163 24.20 26.91 -2.71
CA ASN A 163 23.46 27.05 -3.96
C ASN A 163 23.03 25.68 -4.49
N ALA A 164 23.91 24.68 -4.43
CA ALA A 164 23.54 23.31 -4.78
C ALA A 164 22.37 22.78 -3.94
N GLN A 165 22.37 23.05 -2.63
CA GLN A 165 21.30 22.60 -1.72
C GLN A 165 19.99 23.36 -1.94
N ALA A 166 20.05 24.66 -2.21
CA ALA A 166 18.88 25.46 -2.56
C ALA A 166 18.24 24.98 -3.88
N ASN A 167 19.06 24.74 -4.90
CA ASN A 167 18.63 24.25 -6.21
C ASN A 167 18.06 22.82 -6.12
N LEU A 168 18.65 21.95 -5.29
CA LEU A 168 18.09 20.62 -5.01
C LEU A 168 16.64 20.72 -4.50
N LEU A 169 16.38 21.65 -3.58
CA LEU A 169 15.03 21.87 -3.06
C LEU A 169 14.09 22.43 -4.13
N SER A 170 14.46 23.52 -4.80
CA SER A 170 13.58 24.26 -5.72
C SER A 170 13.28 23.50 -7.00
N ASP A 171 14.29 22.83 -7.57
CA ASP A 171 14.23 22.31 -8.94
C ASP A 171 13.94 20.81 -8.99
N ARG A 172 14.13 20.10 -7.87
CA ARG A 172 14.03 18.63 -7.83
C ARG A 172 13.04 18.13 -6.78
N LEU A 173 13.17 18.56 -5.52
CA LEU A 173 12.39 18.00 -4.41
C LEU A 173 10.98 18.59 -4.31
N LYS A 174 10.82 19.90 -4.48
CA LYS A 174 9.50 20.54 -4.42
C LYS A 174 8.58 19.94 -5.49
N ASN A 175 7.44 19.41 -5.05
CA ASN A 175 6.47 18.70 -5.90
C ASN A 175 7.06 17.50 -6.69
N LEU A 176 8.22 16.97 -6.26
CA LEU A 176 8.96 15.92 -7.00
C LEU A 176 9.07 16.24 -8.50
N GLN A 177 9.64 17.40 -8.84
CA GLN A 177 9.87 17.81 -10.23
C GLN A 177 10.87 16.92 -10.98
N SER A 178 11.63 16.09 -10.25
CA SER A 178 12.61 15.13 -10.79
C SER A 178 12.45 13.77 -10.13
N ALA A 179 13.13 12.75 -10.69
CA ALA A 179 13.22 11.41 -10.10
C ALA A 179 14.08 11.41 -8.81
N ALA A 180 13.53 11.98 -7.74
CA ALA A 180 14.17 12.13 -6.43
C ALA A 180 13.40 11.37 -5.34
N LEU A 181 14.08 11.09 -4.23
CA LEU A 181 13.47 10.59 -3.01
C LEU A 181 13.43 11.72 -1.97
N LEU A 182 12.24 12.03 -1.47
CA LEU A 182 12.03 12.92 -0.33
C LEU A 182 11.49 12.09 0.83
N ALA A 183 12.21 12.03 1.95
CA ALA A 183 11.75 11.39 3.17
C ALA A 183 11.69 12.43 4.30
N SER A 184 10.55 12.55 4.97
CA SER A 184 10.35 13.55 6.04
C SER A 184 9.46 13.02 7.17
N ALA A 185 9.84 13.37 8.40
CA ALA A 185 9.11 13.01 9.61
C ALA A 185 9.18 14.17 10.61
N PRO A 186 8.10 14.49 11.33
CA PRO A 186 8.08 15.61 12.28
C PRO A 186 8.95 15.36 13.52
N LEU A 187 9.18 14.09 13.89
CA LEU A 187 9.89 13.70 15.12
C LEU A 187 11.22 12.98 14.86
N GLY A 188 11.74 13.05 13.63
CA GLY A 188 13.04 12.51 13.25
C GLY A 188 12.97 11.28 12.33
N VAL A 189 14.09 11.02 11.67
CA VAL A 189 14.33 9.88 10.77
C VAL A 189 15.58 9.17 11.27
N ALA A 190 15.53 7.84 11.38
CA ALA A 190 16.67 7.01 11.72
C ALA A 190 16.97 6.03 10.58
N LEU A 191 18.25 5.91 10.23
CA LEU A 191 18.78 4.90 9.31
C LEU A 191 19.82 4.11 10.10
N THR A 192 19.65 2.78 10.19
CA THR A 192 20.53 1.91 10.97
C THR A 192 21.00 0.73 10.12
N SER A 193 22.19 0.22 10.43
CA SER A 193 22.78 -1.00 9.85
C SER A 193 23.30 -1.87 10.99
N GLY A 194 23.17 -3.19 10.84
CA GLY A 194 23.81 -4.18 11.73
C GLY A 194 25.21 -4.61 11.25
N GLU A 195 25.58 -4.20 10.04
CA GLU A 195 26.95 -4.24 9.50
C GLU A 195 27.67 -2.93 9.78
#